data_AF-A0A2T0BGL4-F1
#
_entry.id   AF-A0A2T0BGL4-F1
#
_cell.length_a   1.000
_cell.length_b   1.000
_cell.length_c   1.000
_cell.angle_alpha   90.00
_cell.angle_beta   90.00
_cell.angle_gamma   90.00
#
_symmetry.space_group_name_H-M   'P 1'
#
loop_
_entity.id
_entity.type
_entity.pdbx_description
1 polymer ?
#
loop_
_entity_poly.entity_id
_entity_poly.type
_entity_poly.pdbx_seq_one_letter_code
_entity_poly.pdbx_strand_id
1 'polypeptide(L)'
;MKENILKVGSANLLNIEKKIENLKKYFSKQPDILGVWIVGSYGTEYQRKDSDIDFAILFGKDINNMEEMKFACDITDILKVDNIDTINLKKALITL
;
A
#
# COMPACT_ATOMS: atom_id res chain seq x y z
N MET A 1 -27.07 10.55 22.90
CA MET A 1 -26.63 11.38 21.75
C MET A 1 -25.78 10.50 20.85
N LYS A 2 -25.98 10.61 19.53
CA LYS A 2 -25.61 9.61 18.52
C LYS A 2 -24.11 9.36 18.45
N GLU A 3 -23.73 8.09 18.37
CA GLU A 3 -22.38 7.64 18.03
C GLU A 3 -22.05 8.09 16.59
N ASN A 4 -20.98 8.86 16.44
CA ASN A 4 -20.38 9.13 15.13
C ASN A 4 -19.64 7.88 14.68
N ILE A 5 -20.38 6.91 14.13
CA ILE A 5 -19.80 5.81 13.37
C ILE A 5 -19.39 6.40 12.03
N LEU A 6 -18.09 6.66 11.85
CA LEU A 6 -17.50 6.87 10.53
C LEU A 6 -17.84 5.65 9.67
N LYS A 7 -18.81 5.82 8.76
CA LYS A 7 -19.12 4.83 7.73
C LYS A 7 -17.97 4.83 6.74
N VAL A 8 -16.98 3.96 6.94
CA VAL A 8 -15.96 3.70 5.94
C VAL A 8 -16.52 2.67 4.95
N GLY A 9 -16.89 3.17 3.76
CA GLY A 9 -17.00 2.39 2.53
C GLY A 9 -18.37 1.80 2.20
N SER A 10 -18.88 2.14 1.01
CA SER A 10 -19.98 1.39 0.38
C SER A 10 -19.55 -0.06 0.12
N ALA A 11 -20.49 -1.01 0.14
CA ALA A 11 -20.26 -2.46 0.07
C ALA A 11 -19.54 -2.99 -1.21
N ASN A 12 -18.97 -2.12 -2.04
CA ASN A 12 -18.35 -2.41 -3.34
C ASN A 12 -16.97 -1.77 -3.52
N LEU A 13 -16.37 -1.18 -2.49
CA LEU A 13 -15.00 -0.66 -2.59
C LEU A 13 -13.98 -1.76 -2.39
N LEU A 14 -12.83 -1.62 -3.06
CA LEU A 14 -11.65 -2.44 -2.83
C LEU A 14 -11.28 -2.41 -1.33
N ASN A 15 -11.15 -3.58 -0.71
CA ASN A 15 -10.80 -3.69 0.70
C ASN A 15 -9.79 -4.82 0.91
N ILE A 16 -8.64 -4.48 1.47
CA ILE A 16 -7.53 -5.39 1.76
C ILE A 16 -7.35 -5.72 3.26
N GLU A 17 -8.25 -5.29 4.14
CA GLU A 17 -8.15 -5.45 5.60
C GLU A 17 -7.84 -6.89 6.02
N LYS A 18 -8.50 -7.87 5.39
CA LYS A 18 -8.29 -9.31 5.67
C LYS A 18 -6.91 -9.83 5.24
N LYS A 19 -6.17 -9.08 4.43
CA LYS A 19 -4.85 -9.44 3.88
C LYS A 19 -3.71 -8.59 4.46
N ILE A 20 -4.01 -7.57 5.28
CA ILE A 20 -3.01 -6.71 5.93
C ILE A 20 -2.01 -7.53 6.75
N GLU A 21 -2.45 -8.57 7.46
CA GLU A 21 -1.54 -9.39 8.27
C GLU A 21 -0.54 -10.18 7.42
N ASN A 22 -0.93 -10.60 6.21
CA ASN A 22 -0.03 -11.25 5.27
C ASN A 22 1.03 -10.28 4.75
N LEU A 23 0.67 -9.03 4.49
CA LEU A 23 1.62 -7.98 4.13
C LEU A 23 2.61 -7.71 5.27
N LYS A 24 2.12 -7.55 6.51
CA LYS A 24 2.99 -7.37 7.69
C LYS A 24 4.00 -8.52 7.83
N LYS A 25 3.54 -9.76 7.68
CA LYS A 25 4.40 -10.95 7.71
C LYS A 25 5.40 -11.02 6.55
N TYR A 26 5.04 -10.50 5.38
CA TYR A 26 5.95 -10.41 4.25
C TYR A 26 7.04 -9.36 4.49
N PHE A 27 6.65 -8.14 4.88
CA PHE A 27 7.57 -7.04 5.11
C PHE A 27 8.47 -7.24 6.32
N SER A 28 8.01 -7.94 7.37
CA SER A 28 8.85 -8.29 8.53
C SER A 28 10.03 -9.20 8.20
N LYS A 29 10.02 -9.83 7.02
CA LYS A 29 11.12 -10.66 6.50
C LYS A 29 12.06 -9.91 5.56
N GLN A 30 11.80 -8.64 5.28
CA GLN A 30 12.62 -7.82 4.39
C GLN A 30 13.51 -6.91 5.24
N PRO A 31 14.76 -7.31 5.54
CA PRO A 31 15.64 -6.57 6.45
C PRO A 31 16.01 -5.17 5.91
N ASP A 32 15.92 -4.98 4.60
CA ASP A 32 16.25 -3.74 3.91
C ASP A 32 15.07 -2.76 3.78
N ILE A 33 13.90 -3.08 4.35
CA ILE A 33 12.74 -2.19 4.38
C ILE A 33 12.65 -1.53 5.75
N LEU A 34 12.72 -0.21 5.77
CA LEU A 34 12.65 0.60 7.00
C LEU A 34 11.20 0.98 7.35
N GLY A 35 10.33 1.06 6.34
CA GLY A 35 8.93 1.40 6.53
C GLY A 35 8.10 1.26 5.26
N VAL A 36 6.81 1.01 5.46
CA VAL A 36 5.80 0.90 4.39
C VAL A 36 4.55 1.63 4.86
N TRP A 37 4.01 2.48 4.00
CA TRP A 37 2.75 3.21 4.22
C TRP A 37 1.81 2.97 3.06
N ILE A 38 0.51 2.89 3.36
CA ILE A 38 -0.53 3.06 2.36
C ILE A 38 -0.79 4.56 2.26
N VAL A 39 -0.68 5.09 1.05
CA VAL A 39 -0.92 6.51 0.75
C VAL A 39 -2.04 6.64 -0.28
N GLY A 40 -2.34 7.86 -0.70
CA GLY A 40 -3.36 8.09 -1.72
C GLY A 40 -4.79 7.88 -1.22
N SER A 41 -5.65 7.37 -2.09
CA SER A 41 -7.11 7.40 -1.88
C SER A 41 -7.66 6.28 -0.99
N TYR A 42 -6.95 5.15 -0.86
CA TYR A 42 -7.44 3.97 -0.15
C TYR A 42 -7.81 4.25 1.32
N GLY A 43 -9.01 3.86 1.74
CA GLY A 43 -9.53 4.07 3.09
C GLY A 43 -10.01 5.50 3.39
N THR A 44 -9.96 6.41 2.42
CA THR A 44 -10.42 7.80 2.55
C THR A 44 -11.76 8.03 1.83
N GLU A 45 -12.32 9.24 1.97
CA GLU A 45 -13.51 9.68 1.23
C GLU A 45 -13.28 9.78 -0.29
N TYR A 46 -12.02 9.80 -0.75
CA TYR A 46 -11.65 9.88 -2.16
C TYR A 46 -11.53 8.50 -2.83
N GLN A 47 -11.66 7.40 -2.08
CA GLN A 47 -11.59 6.05 -2.63
C GLN A 47 -12.79 5.78 -3.56
N ARG A 48 -12.50 5.32 -4.78
CA ARG A 48 -13.49 4.86 -5.76
C ARG A 48 -13.38 3.35 -5.96
N LYS A 49 -14.35 2.79 -6.69
CA LYS A 49 -14.37 1.35 -7.00
C LYS A 49 -13.21 0.92 -7.90
N ASP A 50 -12.74 1.83 -8.73
CA ASP A 50 -11.65 1.69 -9.68
C ASP A 50 -10.32 2.26 -9.17
N SER A 51 -10.26 2.66 -7.90
CA SER A 51 -9.01 3.12 -7.27
C SER A 51 -7.98 1.99 -7.20
N ASP A 52 -6.73 2.39 -7.31
CA ASP A 52 -5.53 1.65 -6.96
C ASP A 52 -5.28 1.67 -5.44
N ILE A 53 -4.20 1.00 -5.02
CA ILE A 53 -3.61 1.17 -3.69
C ILE A 53 -2.15 1.56 -3.87
N ASP A 54 -1.80 2.75 -3.40
CA ASP A 54 -0.44 3.26 -3.41
C ASP A 54 0.32 2.80 -2.17
N PHE A 55 1.46 2.13 -2.36
CA PHE A 55 2.40 1.76 -1.31
C PHE A 55 3.65 2.62 -1.39
N ALA A 56 3.85 3.49 -0.41
CA ALA A 56 5.11 4.20 -0.23
C ALA A 56 6.08 3.34 0.60
N ILE A 57 7.22 2.97 0.02
CA ILE A 57 8.21 2.08 0.64
C ILE A 57 9.52 2.82 0.84
N LEU A 58 10.01 2.83 2.08
CA LEU A 58 11.31 3.36 2.45
C LEU A 58 12.32 2.23 2.57
N PHE A 59 13.31 2.21 1.67
CA PHE A 59 14.39 1.24 1.67
C PHE A 59 15.62 1.75 2.44
N GLY A 60 16.26 0.87 3.20
CA GLY A 60 17.51 1.13 3.92
C GLY A 60 18.75 1.12 3.03
N LYS A 61 18.60 0.67 1.78
CA LYS A 61 19.65 0.63 0.76
C LYS A 61 19.11 1.14 -0.59
N ASP A 62 20.01 1.42 -1.51
CA ASP A 62 19.61 1.67 -2.89
C ASP A 62 19.24 0.33 -3.54
N ILE A 63 18.12 0.34 -4.26
CA ILE A 63 17.64 -0.80 -5.02
C ILE A 63 17.41 -0.40 -6.48
N ASN A 64 17.56 -1.35 -7.39
CA ASN A 64 17.33 -1.15 -8.82
C ASN A 64 15.85 -1.33 -9.18
N ASN A 65 15.49 -1.00 -10.43
CA ASN A 65 14.09 -1.05 -10.88
C ASN A 65 13.51 -2.48 -10.89
N MET A 66 14.33 -3.52 -11.06
CA MET A 66 13.87 -4.92 -11.00
C MET A 66 13.53 -5.32 -9.57
N GLU A 67 14.31 -4.87 -8.59
CA GLU A 67 14.00 -5.06 -7.18
C GLU A 67 12.73 -4.31 -6.77
N GLU A 68 12.54 -3.08 -7.24
CA GLU A 68 11.29 -2.32 -7.04
C GLU A 68 10.08 -3.07 -7.62
N MET A 69 10.19 -3.52 -8.87
CA MET A 69 9.11 -4.25 -9.54
C MET A 69 8.79 -5.57 -8.84
N LYS A 70 9.78 -6.26 -8.26
CA LYS A 70 9.56 -7.45 -7.45
C LYS A 70 8.64 -7.16 -6.25
N PHE A 71 8.81 -6.02 -5.57
CA PHE A 71 7.92 -5.66 -4.47
C PHE A 71 6.48 -5.43 -4.94
N ALA A 72 6.28 -4.73 -6.06
CA ALA A 72 4.96 -4.56 -6.65
C ALA A 72 4.29 -5.90 -7.00
N CYS A 73 5.04 -6.83 -7.61
CA CYS A 73 4.55 -8.19 -7.91
C CYS A 73 4.22 -8.97 -6.65
N ASP A 74 5.10 -8.98 -5.65
CA ASP A 74 4.88 -9.71 -4.39
C ASP A 74 3.64 -9.17 -3.65
N ILE A 75 3.47 -7.85 -3.59
CA ILE A 75 2.30 -7.20 -2.98
C ILE A 75 1.03 -7.58 -3.74
N THR A 76 1.04 -7.50 -5.07
CA THR A 76 -0.06 -7.93 -5.96
C THR A 76 -0.43 -9.38 -5.68
N ASP A 77 0.57 -10.27 -5.55
CA ASP A 77 0.35 -11.68 -5.28
C ASP A 77 -0.22 -11.97 -3.90
N ILE A 78 0.22 -11.24 -2.88
CA ILE A 78 -0.30 -11.35 -1.52
C ILE A 78 -1.74 -10.82 -1.45
N LEU A 79 -1.99 -9.69 -2.10
CA LEU A 79 -3.27 -9.00 -2.07
C LEU A 79 -4.27 -9.59 -3.05
N LYS A 80 -3.85 -10.32 -4.08
CA LYS A 80 -4.69 -10.72 -5.22
C LYS A 80 -5.48 -9.54 -5.78
N VAL A 81 -4.77 -8.43 -5.97
CA VAL A 81 -5.26 -7.14 -6.49
C VAL A 81 -4.19 -6.64 -7.46
N ASP A 82 -4.58 -6.39 -8.71
CA ASP A 82 -3.63 -6.01 -9.76
C ASP A 82 -3.36 -4.50 -9.82
N ASN A 83 -4.31 -3.69 -9.32
CA ASN A 83 -4.21 -2.23 -9.36
C ASN A 83 -3.46 -1.70 -8.13
N ILE A 84 -2.14 -1.92 -8.12
CA ILE A 84 -1.22 -1.55 -7.03
C ILE A 84 -0.09 -0.71 -7.61
N ASP A 85 0.19 0.43 -6.98
CA ASP A 85 1.34 1.26 -7.29
C ASP A 85 2.33 1.26 -6.12
N THR A 86 3.62 1.30 -6.43
CA THR A 86 4.69 1.38 -5.42
C THR A 86 5.56 2.60 -5.65
N ILE A 87 5.80 3.36 -4.59
CA ILE A 87 6.64 4.56 -4.59
C ILE A 87 7.89 4.28 -3.76
N ASN A 88 9.07 4.39 -4.37
CA ASN A 88 10.34 4.34 -3.65
C ASN A 88 10.61 5.69 -2.98
N LEU A 89 10.39 5.78 -1.67
CA LEU A 89 10.60 7.00 -0.88
C LEU A 89 12.06 7.45 -0.80
N LYS A 90 13.02 6.55 -1.05
CA LYS A 90 14.44 6.92 -1.11
C LYS A 90 14.78 7.71 -2.38
N LYS A 91 14.03 7.48 -3.47
CA LYS A 91 14.20 8.15 -4.78
C LYS A 91 13.20 9.28 -5.02
N ALA A 92 12.07 9.28 -4.32
CA ALA A 92 11.03 10.28 -4.47
C ALA A 92 11.56 11.69 -4.12
N LEU A 93 11.18 12.68 -4.92
CA LEU A 93 11.48 14.08 -4.65
C LEU A 93 10.73 14.53 -3.39
N ILE A 94 11.38 15.32 -2.54
CA ILE A 94 10.79 15.89 -1.31
C ILE A 94 10.00 17.19 -1.60
N THR A 95 9.97 17.64 -2.85
CA THR A 95 9.39 18.94 -3.22
C THR A 95 7.86 18.88 -3.33
N LEU A 96 7.19 19.79 -2.62
CA LEU A 96 5.79 20.19 -2.79
C LEU A 96 5.62 21.13 -3.98
#